data_AF-A0A9P5PXQ3-F1
#
_entry.id   AF-A0A9P5PXQ3-F1
#
_cell.length_a   1.000
_cell.length_b   1.000
_cell.length_c   1.000
_cell.angle_alpha   90.00
_cell.angle_beta   90.00
_cell.angle_gamma   90.00
#
_symmetry.space_group_name_H-M   'P 1'
#
loop_
_entity.id
_entity.type
_entity.pdbx_description
1 polymer ?
#
loop_
_entity_poly.entity_id
_entity_poly.type
_entity_poly.pdbx_seq_one_letter_code
_entity_poly.pdbx_strand_id
1 'polypeptide(L)'
;MSLAGTATSFMWTPYDYQQSHLATPLVRTQYSLQIFDDRGLGATARPGFLTANTALNFALYTPQPYTPLASWDCGVCSGSNSSYAAHPAYVAVLATFLVMFLSGFGLLRNVVAYTRQ
;
A
#
# COMPACT_ATOMS: atom_id res chain seq x y z
N MET A 1 -33.12 -5.44 -5.24
CA MET A 1 -33.28 -4.09 -5.80
C MET A 1 -33.92 -4.24 -7.18
N SER A 2 -35.10 -3.68 -7.40
CA SER A 2 -35.84 -3.77 -8.68
C SER A 2 -35.99 -2.38 -9.28
N LEU A 3 -35.80 -2.27 -10.58
CA LEU A 3 -35.97 -1.02 -11.33
C LEU A 3 -37.26 -1.09 -12.15
N ALA A 4 -37.88 0.07 -12.41
CA ALA A 4 -39.00 0.14 -13.34
C ALA A 4 -38.52 -0.19 -14.77
N GLY A 5 -39.34 -0.85 -15.58
CA GLY A 5 -38.98 -1.24 -16.95
C GLY A 5 -38.70 -0.07 -17.90
N THR A 6 -39.09 1.15 -17.52
CA THR A 6 -38.81 2.39 -18.25
C THR A 6 -37.52 3.09 -17.79
N ALA A 7 -36.87 2.61 -16.72
CA ALA A 7 -35.64 3.20 -16.22
C ALA A 7 -34.45 2.83 -17.12
N THR A 8 -33.71 3.83 -17.57
CA THR A 8 -32.53 3.66 -18.44
C THR A 8 -31.22 3.71 -17.66
N SER A 9 -31.24 4.25 -16.45
CA SER A 9 -30.07 4.36 -15.60
C SER A 9 -30.42 4.07 -14.15
N PHE A 10 -29.42 3.58 -13.43
CA PHE A 10 -29.49 3.36 -12.00
C PHE A 10 -28.14 3.70 -11.38
N MET A 11 -28.15 4.59 -10.39
CA MET A 11 -26.97 4.97 -9.63
C MET A 11 -27.00 4.24 -8.30
N TRP A 12 -25.99 3.41 -8.06
CA TRP A 12 -25.74 2.78 -6.77
C TRP A 12 -24.42 3.24 -6.20
N THR A 13 -24.45 3.68 -4.95
CA THR A 13 -23.32 4.14 -4.17
C THR A 13 -22.96 3.09 -3.12
N PRO A 14 -21.85 2.34 -3.28
CA PRO A 14 -21.43 1.34 -2.31
C PRO A 14 -21.19 1.92 -0.90
N TYR A 15 -20.81 3.20 -0.84
CA TYR A 15 -20.61 3.94 0.40
C TYR A 15 -21.89 4.03 1.25
N ASP A 16 -23.02 4.44 0.65
CA ASP A 16 -24.29 4.58 1.37
C ASP A 16 -24.82 3.22 1.85
N TYR A 17 -24.58 2.17 1.06
CA TYR A 17 -24.89 0.80 1.46
C TYR A 17 -24.07 0.38 2.69
N GLN A 18 -22.75 0.61 2.68
CA GLN A 18 -21.90 0.28 3.83
C GLN A 18 -22.28 1.05 5.09
N GLN A 19 -22.72 2.30 4.96
CA GLN A 19 -23.11 3.12 6.10
C GLN A 19 -24.38 2.61 6.80
N SER A 20 -25.31 2.03 6.03
CA SER A 20 -26.58 1.47 6.53
C SER A 20 -26.50 -0.01 6.93
N HIS A 21 -25.47 -0.74 6.46
CA HIS A 21 -25.30 -2.18 6.67
C HIS A 21 -23.98 -2.50 7.39
N LEU A 22 -23.79 -1.93 8.58
CA LEU A 22 -22.57 -2.08 9.39
C LEU A 22 -22.29 -3.54 9.81
N ALA A 23 -23.33 -4.35 9.96
CA ALA A 23 -23.20 -5.77 10.33
C ALA A 23 -22.76 -6.66 9.16
N THR A 24 -22.94 -6.21 7.91
CA THR A 24 -22.63 -6.96 6.70
C THR A 24 -21.91 -6.06 5.69
N PRO A 25 -20.68 -5.63 5.99
CA PRO A 25 -19.92 -4.74 5.13
C PRO A 25 -19.54 -5.44 3.82
N LEU A 26 -19.54 -4.68 2.72
CA LEU A 26 -19.03 -5.17 1.44
C LEU A 26 -17.51 -5.38 1.53
N VAL A 27 -17.09 -6.63 1.34
CA VAL A 27 -15.66 -7.01 1.34
C VAL A 27 -14.98 -6.48 0.07
N ARG A 28 -13.69 -6.11 0.15
CA ARG A 28 -12.87 -5.81 -1.03
C ARG A 28 -12.58 -7.08 -1.81
N THR A 29 -13.43 -7.38 -2.78
CA THR A 29 -13.29 -8.53 -3.68
C THR A 29 -13.93 -8.24 -5.03
N GLN A 30 -13.83 -9.18 -5.95
CA GLN A 30 -14.55 -9.17 -7.21
C GLN A 30 -15.99 -9.65 -6.99
N TYR A 31 -16.95 -8.88 -7.47
CA TYR A 31 -18.37 -9.20 -7.46
C TYR A 31 -18.88 -9.40 -8.89
N SER A 32 -19.87 -10.27 -9.03
CA SER A 32 -20.60 -10.48 -10.28
C SER A 32 -21.93 -9.72 -10.24
N LEU A 33 -22.20 -8.92 -11.28
CA LEU A 33 -23.49 -8.27 -11.46
C LEU A 33 -24.43 -9.23 -12.17
N GLN A 34 -25.56 -9.51 -11.51
CA GLN A 34 -26.64 -10.34 -12.04
C GLN A 34 -27.80 -9.45 -12.47
N ILE A 35 -28.11 -9.45 -13.77
CA ILE A 35 -29.21 -8.68 -14.36
C ILE A 35 -30.25 -9.67 -14.88
N PHE A 36 -31.46 -9.61 -14.37
CA PHE A 36 -32.57 -10.49 -14.75
C PHE A 36 -33.91 -9.76 -14.53
N ASP A 37 -34.98 -10.25 -15.15
CA ASP A 37 -36.33 -9.74 -14.94
C ASP A 37 -37.01 -10.43 -13.75
N ASP A 38 -38.30 -10.17 -13.55
CA ASP A 38 -39.10 -10.76 -12.47
C ASP A 38 -39.16 -12.30 -12.47
N ARG A 39 -38.79 -12.95 -13.59
CA ARG A 39 -38.79 -14.41 -13.73
C ARG A 39 -37.55 -15.08 -13.14
N GLY A 40 -36.51 -14.31 -12.83
CA GLY A 40 -35.27 -14.82 -12.23
C GLY A 40 -34.21 -15.29 -13.22
N LEU A 41 -33.06 -15.69 -12.69
CA LEU A 41 -31.86 -16.08 -13.47
C LEU A 41 -32.07 -17.31 -14.36
N GLY A 42 -32.93 -18.24 -13.95
CA GLY A 42 -33.17 -19.51 -14.66
C GLY A 42 -34.30 -19.44 -15.69
N ALA A 43 -34.81 -18.25 -16.00
CA ALA A 43 -35.96 -18.10 -16.87
C ALA A 43 -35.66 -18.53 -18.31
N THR A 44 -36.56 -19.32 -18.91
CA THR A 44 -36.45 -19.73 -20.31
C THR A 44 -36.48 -18.52 -21.23
N ALA A 45 -35.57 -18.48 -22.20
CA ALA A 45 -35.53 -17.45 -23.22
C ALA A 45 -36.87 -17.36 -23.97
N ARG A 46 -37.45 -16.17 -24.03
CA ARG A 46 -38.72 -15.88 -24.69
C ARG A 46 -38.63 -14.56 -25.45
N PRO A 47 -39.25 -14.47 -26.64
CA PRO A 47 -39.26 -13.22 -27.40
C PRO A 47 -39.96 -12.11 -26.62
N GLY A 48 -39.36 -10.91 -26.63
CA GLY A 48 -39.88 -9.74 -25.94
C GLY A 48 -39.54 -9.66 -24.44
N PHE A 49 -38.82 -10.64 -23.89
CA PHE A 49 -38.37 -10.62 -22.50
C PHE A 49 -36.85 -10.49 -22.38
N LEU A 50 -36.40 -10.01 -21.22
CA LEU A 50 -34.98 -9.85 -20.93
C LEU A 50 -34.34 -11.22 -20.66
N THR A 51 -33.22 -11.49 -21.32
CA THR A 51 -32.37 -12.64 -21.01
C THR A 51 -31.42 -12.27 -19.87
N ALA A 52 -31.26 -13.17 -18.89
CA ALA A 52 -30.38 -12.93 -17.77
C ALA A 52 -28.92 -12.73 -18.22
N ASN A 53 -28.22 -11.77 -17.61
CA ASN A 53 -26.80 -11.51 -17.84
C ASN A 53 -26.03 -11.58 -16.51
N THR A 54 -25.01 -12.42 -16.48
CA THR A 54 -24.12 -12.63 -15.32
C THR A 54 -22.64 -12.51 -15.70
N ALA A 55 -22.33 -11.99 -16.89
CA ALA A 55 -20.97 -11.91 -17.42
C ALA A 55 -20.18 -10.72 -16.84
N LEU A 56 -20.88 -9.73 -16.30
CA LEU A 56 -20.26 -8.50 -15.83
C LEU A 56 -19.69 -8.72 -14.42
N ASN A 57 -18.37 -8.58 -14.30
CA ASN A 57 -17.66 -8.65 -13.03
C ASN A 57 -16.94 -7.33 -12.77
N PHE A 58 -16.99 -6.86 -11.53
CA PHE A 58 -16.33 -5.63 -11.11
C PHE A 58 -15.65 -5.82 -9.75
N ALA A 59 -14.52 -5.17 -9.53
CA ALA A 59 -13.81 -5.20 -8.26
C ALA A 59 -14.25 -4.02 -7.40
N LEU A 60 -14.54 -4.27 -6.12
CA LEU A 60 -14.83 -3.22 -5.16
C LEU A 60 -13.57 -2.82 -4.40
N TYR A 61 -13.21 -1.54 -4.45
CA TYR A 61 -12.08 -0.97 -3.71
C TYR A 61 -12.58 -0.01 -2.64
N THR A 62 -12.21 -0.26 -1.37
CA THR A 62 -12.30 0.77 -0.33
C THR A 62 -11.06 1.67 -0.40
N PRO A 63 -11.24 3.00 -0.55
CA PRO A 63 -10.13 3.93 -0.53
C PRO A 63 -9.42 3.88 0.82
N GLN A 64 -8.10 4.07 0.82
CA GLN A 64 -7.39 4.36 2.06
C GLN A 64 -7.88 5.71 2.61
N PRO A 65 -7.89 5.87 3.95
CA PRO A 65 -8.15 7.17 4.56
C PRO A 65 -7.19 8.21 3.96
N TYR A 66 -7.73 9.32 3.47
CA TYR A 66 -6.90 10.41 2.96
C TYR A 66 -6.20 11.11 4.12
N THR A 67 -4.88 10.92 4.20
CA THR A 67 -4.00 11.74 5.03
C THR A 67 -3.56 12.96 4.23
N PRO A 68 -3.88 14.19 4.68
CA PRO A 68 -3.42 15.41 4.04
C PRO A 68 -1.90 15.42 3.85
N LEU A 69 -1.43 15.94 2.72
CA LEU A 69 0.01 16.04 2.41
C LEU A 69 0.78 16.80 3.51
N ALA A 70 0.14 17.76 4.18
CA ALA A 70 0.74 18.51 5.28
C ALA A 70 1.01 17.67 6.54
N SER A 71 0.32 16.53 6.72
CA SER A 71 0.49 15.63 7.86
C SER A 71 1.02 14.25 7.45
N TRP A 72 1.39 14.06 6.19
CA TRP A 72 2.03 12.84 5.71
C TRP A 72 3.55 12.93 5.92
N ASP A 73 4.09 12.14 6.84
CA ASP A 73 5.53 11.93 6.97
C ASP A 73 5.88 10.50 6.55
N CYS A 74 6.76 10.36 5.56
CA CYS A 74 7.25 9.05 5.14
C CYS A 74 8.59 8.76 5.83
N GLY A 75 8.53 8.00 6.93
CA GLY A 75 9.70 7.67 7.75
C GLY A 75 10.82 6.90 7.03
N VAL A 76 10.60 6.38 5.81
CA VAL A 76 11.59 5.67 4.98
C VAL A 76 11.85 6.30 3.61
N CYS A 77 11.06 7.31 3.21
CA CYS A 77 11.27 8.00 1.93
C CYS A 77 12.33 9.11 2.03
N SER A 78 12.72 9.49 3.25
CA SER A 78 13.93 10.27 3.52
C SER A 78 15.15 9.38 3.33
N GLY A 79 15.48 9.10 2.06
CA GLY A 79 16.61 8.27 1.58
C GLY A 79 18.01 8.82 1.91
N SER A 80 18.16 9.47 3.05
CA SER A 80 19.43 10.01 3.54
C SER A 80 20.22 8.98 4.35
N ASN A 81 19.59 8.02 5.04
CA ASN A 81 20.33 7.13 5.94
C ASN A 81 21.06 5.97 5.22
N SER A 82 20.53 5.45 4.10
CA SER A 82 21.17 4.34 3.37
C SER A 82 22.31 4.78 2.44
N SER A 83 22.43 6.08 2.14
CA SER A 83 23.43 6.61 1.21
C SER A 83 24.77 6.91 1.89
N TYR A 84 24.78 7.18 3.21
CA TYR A 84 26.02 7.48 3.94
C TYR A 84 26.85 6.23 4.26
N ALA A 85 26.20 5.11 4.62
CA ALA A 85 26.90 3.86 4.93
C ALA A 85 27.59 3.23 3.70
N ALA A 86 27.03 3.47 2.51
CA ALA A 86 27.60 2.99 1.25
C ALA A 86 28.61 3.96 0.60
N HIS A 87 28.84 5.15 1.19
CA HIS A 87 29.73 6.14 0.59
C HIS A 87 31.20 5.81 0.92
N PRO A 88 32.07 5.58 -0.08
CA PRO A 88 33.44 5.10 0.13
C PRO A 88 34.29 6.08 0.97
N ALA A 89 33.94 7.37 0.96
CA ALA A 89 34.61 8.38 1.79
C ALA A 89 34.41 8.12 3.30
N TYR A 90 33.26 7.64 3.73
CA TYR A 90 32.99 7.38 5.15
C TYR A 90 33.87 6.24 5.70
N VAL A 91 33.99 5.16 4.93
CA VAL A 91 34.84 4.01 5.28
C VAL A 91 36.31 4.42 5.33
N ALA A 92 36.77 5.22 4.35
CA ALA A 92 38.15 5.70 4.29
C ALA A 92 38.52 6.59 5.49
N VAL A 93 37.62 7.49 5.91
CA VAL A 93 37.84 8.37 7.07
C VAL A 93 37.93 7.55 8.36
N LEU A 94 37.01 6.60 8.59
CA LEU A 94 37.05 5.74 9.78
C LEU A 94 38.31 4.88 9.85
N ALA A 95 38.71 4.27 8.73
CA ALA A 95 39.93 3.47 8.67
C ALA A 95 41.18 4.31 8.98
N THR A 96 41.25 5.52 8.44
CA THR A 96 42.39 6.44 8.68
C THR A 96 42.47 6.85 10.15
N PHE A 97 41.34 7.18 10.77
CA PHE A 97 41.29 7.50 12.21
C PHE A 97 41.76 6.33 13.08
N LEU A 98 41.34 5.11 12.76
CA LEU A 98 41.78 3.91 13.49
C LEU A 98 43.29 3.68 13.36
N VAL A 99 43.85 3.82 12.15
CA VAL A 99 45.29 3.66 11.91
C VAL A 99 46.09 4.72 12.67
N MET A 100 45.67 5.98 12.65
CA MET A 100 46.32 7.06 13.40
C MET A 100 46.29 6.80 14.91
N PHE A 101 45.14 6.36 15.43
CA PHE A 101 44.98 6.10 16.87
C PHE A 101 45.86 4.93 17.34
N LEU A 102 45.86 3.81 16.62
CA LEU A 102 46.67 2.64 16.98
C LEU A 102 48.17 2.89 16.81
N SER A 103 48.57 3.61 15.76
CA SER A 103 49.97 3.97 15.51
C SER A 103 50.48 4.96 16.56
N GLY A 104 49.67 5.97 16.89
CA GLY A 104 50.00 6.93 17.95
C GLY A 104 50.15 6.27 19.32
N PHE A 105 49.25 5.36 19.67
CA PHE A 105 49.34 4.60 20.91
C PHE A 105 50.57 3.67 20.96
N GLY A 106 50.92 3.04 19.83
CA GLY A 106 52.13 2.22 19.72
C GLY A 106 53.41 3.02 19.95
N LEU A 107 53.54 4.20 19.33
CA LEU A 107 54.70 5.07 19.52
C LEU A 107 54.82 5.56 20.96
N LEU A 108 53.72 5.98 21.59
CA LEU A 108 53.72 6.43 22.97
C LEU A 108 54.16 5.32 23.94
N ARG A 109 53.70 4.08 23.73
CA ARG A 109 54.13 2.93 24.55
C ARG A 109 55.62 2.62 24.39
N ASN A 110 56.14 2.69 23.17
CA ASN A 110 57.54 2.39 22.90
C ASN A 110 58.48 3.48 23.43
N VAL A 111 58.10 4.76 23.34
CA VAL A 111 58.87 5.88 23.90
C VAL A 111 58.92 5.83 25.42
N VAL A 112 57.80 5.53 26.08
CA VAL A 112 57.74 5.34 27.54
C VAL A 112 58.58 4.13 27.99
N ALA A 113 58.64 3.06 27.20
CA ALA A 113 59.49 1.90 27.49
C ALA A 113 60.98 2.22 27.34
N TYR A 114 61.36 3.00 26.32
CA TYR A 114 62.75 3.36 26.03
C TYR A 114 63.35 4.33 27.06
N THR A 115 62.52 5.22 27.63
CA THR A 115 62.94 6.17 28.67
C THR A 115 63.13 5.54 30.05
N ARG A 116 62.85 4.23 30.19
CA ARG A 116 62.98 3.47 31.44
C ARG A 116 64.20 2.53 31.48
N GLN A 117 65.00 2.47 30.41
CA GLN A 117 66.31 1.81 30.36
C GLN A 117 67.42 2.83 30.48
#